data_AF-A0A132BAG5-F1
#
_entry.id   AF-A0A132BAG5-F1
#
_cell.length_a   1.000
_cell.length_b   1.000
_cell.length_c   1.000
_cell.angle_alpha   90.00
_cell.angle_beta   90.00
_cell.angle_gamma   90.00
#
_symmetry.space_group_name_H-M   'P 1'
#
loop_
_entity.id
_entity.type
_entity.pdbx_description
1 polymer ?
#
loop_
_entity_poly.entity_id
_entity_poly.type
_entity_poly.pdbx_seq_one_letter_code
_entity_poly.pdbx_strand_id
1 'polypeptide(L)'
;MFLWSTLFVLLQCNSVRGTRQIQKRQITATPPTTCTPSSATTTINSQADAKALSTCFVIAGSVLVSTAVNGTISFDGPQNITGNLIADSADLLTGLSSSSLSNISGDIIITNLSNTFDVFNFPSLGSAGSLTLSSLPGLGSVETLQGFTTKSMTISNTSLGSAPLLSNDTEILDINNNFRIGDLAFNLASISTSLNFDSNGAATFSFPKLVWASNITAINVPQLNLPVLAVVNNSFGIYGSLEVGLNAPQLTTIGTFENAVGTGSLSVVSSPELTTLGLGSLRLIGGNLSVIGNNALRSIALTALQTVGGGMDLEGGFHSANFSSLVSVKKAMSIQTTDSSFDCSTYKALDFTVIQGGFECRTINSSMSTAPAPVVDSPSPGISPGAKAGFGIAIPLIAVLSAGATFFWLRHKKRNRMTVTVAPRLGYSIGAELPGGGKNEEKGLPVQVNELGEYYFKPVPEAHELCGGETVEEGRGGGEMRVERVQESGSSVI
;
A
#
# COMPACT_ATOMS: atom_id res chain seq x y z
N MET A 1 58.22 29.58 -59.06
CA MET A 1 58.53 28.36 -59.83
C MET A 1 57.54 27.28 -59.40
N PHE A 2 56.81 26.70 -60.38
CA PHE A 2 55.85 25.57 -60.31
C PHE A 2 54.61 25.80 -59.39
N LEU A 3 53.41 26.20 -59.84
CA LEU A 3 52.52 25.78 -60.95
C LEU A 3 52.12 24.30 -60.88
N TRP A 4 50.81 24.05 -60.68
CA TRP A 4 49.90 23.04 -61.29
C TRP A 4 48.54 23.16 -60.56
N SER A 5 47.65 24.06 -61.00
CA SER A 5 46.48 23.83 -61.88
C SER A 5 45.39 22.91 -61.33
N THR A 6 44.37 23.52 -60.72
CA THR A 6 43.01 22.96 -60.53
C THR A 6 42.13 23.36 -61.72
N LEU A 7 41.64 22.36 -62.44
CA LEU A 7 40.77 22.51 -63.60
C LEU A 7 39.30 22.61 -63.14
N PHE A 8 38.70 23.79 -63.32
CA PHE A 8 37.26 24.01 -63.24
C PHE A 8 36.61 23.46 -64.53
N VAL A 9 35.69 22.50 -64.41
CA VAL A 9 34.83 22.06 -65.52
C VAL A 9 33.40 22.53 -65.24
N LEU A 10 32.95 23.45 -66.09
CA LEU A 10 31.56 23.84 -66.28
C LEU A 10 30.73 22.63 -66.71
N LEU A 11 29.67 22.30 -65.97
CA LEU A 11 28.55 21.52 -66.51
C LEU A 11 27.29 22.37 -66.52
N GLN A 12 26.79 22.58 -67.74
CA GLN A 12 25.52 23.21 -68.05
C GLN A 12 24.36 22.37 -67.49
N CYS A 13 23.48 23.00 -66.72
CA CYS A 13 22.21 22.41 -66.31
C CYS A 13 21.20 22.64 -67.45
N ASN A 14 21.02 21.63 -68.32
CA ASN A 14 19.95 21.63 -69.30
C ASN A 14 18.67 21.06 -68.66
N SER A 15 17.60 21.85 -68.77
CA SER A 15 16.27 21.57 -68.26
C SER A 15 15.66 20.34 -68.96
N VAL A 16 15.35 19.30 -68.18
CA VAL A 16 14.40 18.26 -68.58
C VAL A 16 13.18 18.39 -67.67
N ARG A 17 12.11 19.00 -68.20
CA ARG A 17 10.77 18.96 -67.60
C ARG A 17 10.23 17.53 -67.73
N GLY A 18 10.53 16.70 -66.75
CA GLY A 18 9.84 15.44 -66.51
C GLY A 18 8.94 15.59 -65.29
N THR A 19 7.63 15.72 -65.49
CA THR A 19 6.62 15.62 -64.43
C THR A 19 6.60 14.20 -63.87
N ARG A 20 7.48 13.89 -62.92
CA ARG A 20 7.30 12.74 -62.03
C ARG A 20 6.30 13.15 -60.95
N GLN A 21 5.04 12.76 -61.16
CA GLN A 21 4.07 12.67 -60.08
C GLN A 21 4.62 11.69 -59.03
N ILE A 22 5.18 12.22 -57.95
CA ILE A 22 5.40 11.44 -56.73
C ILE A 22 3.99 11.20 -56.18
N GLN A 23 3.38 10.07 -56.54
CA GLN A 23 2.26 9.57 -55.75
C GLN A 23 2.81 9.30 -54.34
N LYS A 24 2.61 10.25 -53.43
CA LYS A 24 2.63 9.96 -52.00
C LYS A 24 1.57 8.89 -51.79
N ARG A 25 2.01 7.64 -51.64
CA ARG A 25 1.14 6.55 -51.21
C ARG A 25 0.72 6.90 -49.80
N GLN A 26 -0.45 7.55 -49.66
CA GLN A 26 -1.10 7.70 -48.36
C GLN A 26 -1.38 6.27 -47.89
N ILE A 27 -0.60 5.80 -46.93
CA ILE A 27 -0.99 4.66 -46.11
C ILE A 27 -2.10 5.23 -45.22
N THR A 28 -3.33 5.20 -45.71
CA THR A 28 -4.51 5.37 -44.85
C THR A 28 -4.50 4.18 -43.90
N ALA A 29 -4.00 4.38 -42.68
CA ALA A 29 -4.22 3.43 -41.59
C ALA A 29 -5.74 3.32 -41.42
N THR A 30 -6.29 2.15 -41.73
CA THR A 30 -7.69 1.86 -41.42
C THR A 30 -7.87 2.11 -39.92
N PRO A 31 -8.86 2.93 -39.50
CA PRO A 31 -9.06 3.19 -38.08
C PRO A 31 -9.26 1.85 -37.35
N PRO A 32 -8.75 1.72 -36.12
CA PRO A 32 -8.84 0.47 -35.38
C PRO A 32 -10.30 0.03 -35.28
N THR A 33 -10.59 -1.20 -35.70
CA THR A 33 -11.94 -1.77 -35.63
C THR A 33 -12.39 -1.78 -34.18
N THR A 34 -13.37 -0.95 -33.84
CA THR A 34 -13.96 -0.91 -32.51
C THR A 34 -15.23 -1.76 -32.52
N CYS A 35 -15.28 -2.72 -31.63
CA CYS A 35 -16.44 -3.54 -31.39
C CYS A 35 -17.21 -2.99 -30.18
N THR A 36 -18.52 -3.18 -30.23
CA THR A 36 -19.52 -2.79 -29.22
C THR A 36 -19.65 -1.28 -28.91
N PRO A 37 -20.81 -0.85 -28.36
CA PRO A 37 -20.98 0.51 -27.84
C PRO A 37 -20.12 0.73 -26.58
N SER A 38 -19.60 1.94 -26.38
CA SER A 38 -18.64 2.28 -25.31
C SER A 38 -19.13 2.10 -23.87
N SER A 39 -20.43 1.98 -23.64
CA SER A 39 -21.04 1.72 -22.33
C SER A 39 -21.63 0.32 -22.18
N ALA A 40 -21.47 -0.56 -23.18
CA ALA A 40 -22.02 -1.90 -23.16
C ALA A 40 -21.07 -2.89 -22.48
N THR A 41 -21.64 -3.91 -21.84
CA THR A 41 -20.88 -5.08 -21.41
C THR A 41 -21.04 -6.18 -22.46
N THR A 42 -19.92 -6.66 -22.98
CA THR A 42 -19.86 -7.81 -23.88
C THR A 42 -19.79 -9.07 -23.03
N THR A 43 -20.85 -9.88 -23.04
CA THR A 43 -20.87 -11.16 -22.33
C THR A 43 -20.34 -12.29 -23.21
N ILE A 44 -19.38 -13.05 -22.70
CA ILE A 44 -18.78 -14.22 -23.35
C ILE A 44 -19.38 -15.47 -22.70
N ASN A 45 -20.23 -16.17 -23.44
CA ASN A 45 -20.85 -17.42 -22.99
C ASN A 45 -20.10 -18.65 -23.49
N SER A 46 -19.22 -18.48 -24.47
CA SER A 46 -18.42 -19.56 -25.06
C SER A 46 -17.17 -19.04 -25.77
N GLN A 47 -16.27 -19.95 -26.13
CA GLN A 47 -15.12 -19.63 -26.98
C GLN A 47 -15.53 -19.10 -28.38
N ALA A 48 -16.74 -19.43 -28.87
CA ALA A 48 -17.23 -18.91 -30.14
C ALA A 48 -17.52 -17.39 -30.06
N ASP A 49 -18.03 -16.92 -28.92
CA ASP A 49 -18.27 -15.49 -28.69
C ASP A 49 -16.94 -14.72 -28.66
N ALA A 50 -15.94 -15.25 -27.95
CA ALA A 50 -14.59 -14.67 -27.94
C ALA A 50 -13.96 -14.65 -29.35
N LYS A 51 -14.15 -15.72 -30.14
CA LYS A 51 -13.67 -15.80 -31.53
C LYS A 51 -14.37 -14.79 -32.45
N ALA A 52 -15.64 -14.48 -32.23
CA ALA A 52 -16.36 -13.45 -32.99
C ALA A 52 -15.72 -12.06 -32.82
N LEU A 53 -15.00 -11.83 -31.72
CA LEU A 53 -14.27 -10.58 -31.44
C LEU A 53 -12.86 -10.55 -32.02
N SER A 54 -12.38 -11.61 -32.69
CA SER A 54 -11.00 -11.70 -33.17
C SER A 54 -10.60 -10.66 -34.22
N THR A 55 -11.57 -10.02 -34.88
CA THR A 55 -11.34 -8.94 -35.86
C THR A 55 -11.36 -7.54 -35.22
N CYS A 56 -11.73 -7.45 -33.95
CA CYS A 56 -11.75 -6.22 -33.19
C CYS A 56 -10.31 -5.83 -32.82
N PHE A 57 -9.98 -4.55 -32.96
CA PHE A 57 -8.78 -3.98 -32.36
C PHE A 57 -9.09 -3.47 -30.94
N VAL A 58 -10.25 -2.83 -30.76
CA VAL A 58 -10.76 -2.36 -29.47
C VAL A 58 -12.09 -3.03 -29.18
N ILE A 59 -12.27 -3.53 -27.96
CA ILE A 59 -13.59 -3.80 -27.38
C ILE A 59 -13.97 -2.59 -26.53
N ALA A 60 -15.01 -1.86 -26.96
CA ALA A 60 -15.50 -0.72 -26.22
C ALA A 60 -16.45 -1.20 -25.11
N GLY A 61 -16.23 -0.69 -23.91
CA GLY A 61 -16.91 -1.12 -22.69
C GLY A 61 -16.23 -2.31 -22.02
N SER A 62 -16.97 -3.01 -21.15
CA SER A 62 -16.46 -4.11 -20.34
C SER A 62 -16.69 -5.47 -21.01
N VAL A 63 -15.90 -6.46 -20.63
CA VAL A 63 -16.04 -7.88 -20.99
C VAL A 63 -16.38 -8.67 -19.74
N LEU A 64 -17.46 -9.45 -19.80
CA LEU A 64 -17.88 -10.36 -18.75
C LEU A 64 -17.82 -11.79 -19.26
N VAL A 65 -16.99 -12.63 -18.65
CA VAL A 65 -17.02 -14.08 -18.85
C VAL A 65 -18.19 -14.64 -18.05
N SER A 66 -19.16 -15.23 -18.74
CA SER A 66 -20.39 -15.76 -18.14
C SER A 66 -20.08 -16.93 -17.20
N THR A 67 -20.86 -17.07 -16.13
CA THR A 67 -20.75 -18.19 -15.18
C THR A 67 -21.07 -19.55 -15.81
N ALA A 68 -21.72 -19.56 -16.98
CA ALA A 68 -22.05 -20.76 -17.73
C ALA A 68 -20.92 -21.25 -18.66
N VAL A 69 -19.83 -20.49 -18.79
CA VAL A 69 -18.69 -20.88 -19.64
C VAL A 69 -18.09 -22.19 -19.13
N ASN A 70 -17.78 -23.09 -20.06
CA ASN A 70 -17.12 -24.36 -19.77
C ASN A 70 -15.83 -24.46 -20.59
N GLY A 71 -14.72 -24.78 -19.92
CA GLY A 71 -13.41 -24.93 -20.52
C GLY A 71 -12.63 -23.62 -20.55
N THR A 72 -11.82 -23.42 -21.60
CA THR A 72 -10.97 -22.24 -21.74
C THR A 72 -11.59 -21.16 -22.61
N ILE A 73 -11.21 -19.90 -22.35
CA ILE A 73 -11.54 -18.75 -23.19
C ILE A 73 -10.24 -18.03 -23.59
N SER A 74 -10.00 -17.95 -24.89
CA SER A 74 -8.94 -17.14 -25.49
C SER A 74 -9.51 -15.94 -26.24
N PHE A 75 -9.02 -14.74 -25.90
CA PHE A 75 -9.36 -13.45 -26.51
C PHE A 75 -8.30 -12.99 -27.52
N ASP A 76 -7.95 -13.84 -28.49
CA ASP A 76 -6.98 -13.49 -29.52
C ASP A 76 -7.60 -12.57 -30.58
N GLY A 77 -6.93 -11.45 -30.87
CA GLY A 77 -7.35 -10.42 -31.82
C GLY A 77 -7.39 -9.02 -31.19
N PRO A 78 -8.30 -8.77 -30.23
CA PRO A 78 -8.37 -7.50 -29.50
C PRO A 78 -7.04 -7.12 -28.84
N GLN A 79 -6.68 -5.85 -28.96
CA GLN A 79 -5.52 -5.28 -28.26
C GLN A 79 -5.93 -4.45 -27.05
N ASN A 80 -7.13 -3.86 -27.08
CA ASN A 80 -7.62 -2.97 -26.03
C ASN A 80 -9.02 -3.35 -25.56
N ILE A 81 -9.24 -3.29 -24.24
CA ILE A 81 -10.58 -3.22 -23.63
C ILE A 81 -10.68 -1.87 -22.94
N THR A 82 -11.72 -1.07 -23.24
CA THR A 82 -11.86 0.26 -22.63
C THR A 82 -12.52 0.24 -21.26
N GLY A 83 -13.17 -0.87 -20.89
CA GLY A 83 -13.74 -1.13 -19.57
C GLY A 83 -12.98 -2.23 -18.82
N ASN A 84 -13.74 -3.05 -18.08
CA ASN A 84 -13.21 -4.11 -17.22
C ASN A 84 -13.15 -5.46 -17.95
N LEU A 85 -12.28 -6.36 -17.51
CA LEU A 85 -12.33 -7.79 -17.82
C LEU A 85 -12.72 -8.55 -16.54
N ILE A 86 -13.88 -9.19 -16.56
CA ILE A 86 -14.49 -9.78 -15.36
C ILE A 86 -14.75 -11.27 -15.59
N ALA A 87 -14.27 -12.10 -14.67
CA ALA A 87 -14.67 -13.50 -14.52
C ALA A 87 -14.86 -13.78 -13.03
N ASP A 88 -16.10 -13.89 -12.59
CA ASP A 88 -16.45 -14.18 -11.20
C ASP A 88 -17.39 -15.37 -11.13
N SER A 89 -17.13 -16.29 -10.20
CA SER A 89 -18.03 -17.44 -9.93
C SER A 89 -18.30 -18.31 -11.17
N ALA A 90 -17.35 -18.37 -12.11
CA ALA A 90 -17.42 -19.20 -13.31
C ALA A 90 -16.74 -20.54 -13.07
N ASP A 91 -17.37 -21.40 -12.26
CA ASP A 91 -16.76 -22.63 -11.72
C ASP A 91 -16.26 -23.63 -12.77
N LEU A 92 -16.84 -23.61 -13.98
CA LEU A 92 -16.48 -24.48 -15.09
C LEU A 92 -15.43 -23.86 -16.04
N LEU A 93 -15.03 -22.61 -15.81
CA LEU A 93 -13.91 -21.97 -16.52
C LEU A 93 -12.61 -22.60 -16.04
N THR A 94 -11.84 -23.15 -16.97
CA THR A 94 -10.54 -23.77 -16.67
C THR A 94 -9.36 -22.87 -17.04
N GLY A 95 -9.57 -21.88 -17.90
CA GLY A 95 -8.50 -20.98 -18.30
C GLY A 95 -8.95 -19.73 -19.04
N LEU A 96 -8.17 -18.66 -18.88
CA LEU A 96 -8.37 -17.39 -19.54
C LEU A 96 -7.06 -16.91 -20.17
N SER A 97 -7.09 -16.57 -21.45
CA SER A 97 -5.88 -16.14 -22.16
C SER A 97 -6.10 -15.08 -23.23
N SER A 98 -5.03 -14.40 -23.62
CA SER A 98 -4.94 -13.63 -24.86
C SER A 98 -3.49 -13.43 -25.27
N SER A 99 -3.18 -13.69 -26.55
CA SER A 99 -1.87 -13.39 -27.14
C SER A 99 -1.71 -11.93 -27.57
N SER A 100 -2.81 -11.19 -27.75
CA SER A 100 -2.81 -9.85 -28.37
C SER A 100 -3.18 -8.71 -27.43
N LEU A 101 -3.89 -9.00 -26.34
CA LEU A 101 -4.40 -7.97 -25.44
C LEU A 101 -3.24 -7.28 -24.73
N SER A 102 -3.09 -6.00 -24.97
CA SER A 102 -1.98 -5.19 -24.47
C SER A 102 -2.40 -4.19 -23.40
N ASN A 103 -3.66 -3.75 -23.41
CA ASN A 103 -4.15 -2.76 -22.45
C ASN A 103 -5.62 -2.99 -22.08
N ILE A 104 -5.92 -2.86 -20.78
CA ILE A 104 -7.27 -2.83 -20.24
C ILE A 104 -7.41 -1.52 -19.47
N SER A 105 -8.25 -0.60 -19.93
CA SER A 105 -8.34 0.73 -19.29
C SER A 105 -9.02 0.67 -17.92
N GLY A 106 -9.89 -0.33 -17.69
CA GLY A 106 -10.50 -0.61 -16.39
C GLY A 106 -9.82 -1.74 -15.63
N ASP A 107 -10.61 -2.47 -14.86
CA ASP A 107 -10.13 -3.48 -13.92
C ASP A 107 -10.11 -4.89 -14.50
N ILE A 108 -9.10 -5.68 -14.12
CA ILE A 108 -9.11 -7.14 -14.27
C ILE A 108 -9.59 -7.74 -12.96
N ILE A 109 -10.73 -8.42 -12.98
CA ILE A 109 -11.38 -8.99 -11.80
C ILE A 109 -11.61 -10.48 -12.06
N ILE A 110 -10.70 -11.32 -11.56
CA ILE A 110 -10.78 -12.78 -11.68
C ILE A 110 -10.93 -13.36 -10.28
N THR A 111 -12.15 -13.79 -9.94
CA THR A 111 -12.50 -14.14 -8.57
C THR A 111 -13.35 -15.39 -8.47
N ASN A 112 -13.22 -16.10 -7.33
CA ASN A 112 -14.11 -17.19 -6.94
C ASN A 112 -14.23 -18.27 -8.03
N LEU A 113 -13.09 -18.72 -8.56
CA LEU A 113 -13.06 -19.80 -9.55
C LEU A 113 -12.64 -21.11 -8.89
N SER A 114 -13.08 -22.23 -9.46
CA SER A 114 -12.85 -23.54 -8.88
C SER A 114 -11.38 -23.98 -9.01
N ASN A 115 -11.04 -25.13 -8.40
CA ASN A 115 -9.71 -25.73 -8.49
C ASN A 115 -9.28 -26.10 -9.92
N THR A 116 -10.19 -26.09 -10.90
CA THR A 116 -9.86 -26.40 -12.30
C THR A 116 -9.38 -25.19 -13.08
N PHE A 117 -9.49 -23.97 -12.54
CA PHE A 117 -8.92 -22.78 -13.14
C PHE A 117 -7.43 -22.70 -12.86
N ASP A 118 -6.60 -23.07 -13.83
CA ASP A 118 -5.13 -23.15 -13.69
C ASP A 118 -4.37 -22.28 -14.69
N VAL A 119 -5.05 -21.74 -15.71
CA VAL A 119 -4.46 -20.88 -16.73
C VAL A 119 -4.98 -19.45 -16.64
N PHE A 120 -4.08 -18.52 -16.31
CA PHE A 120 -4.27 -17.08 -16.54
C PHE A 120 -3.07 -16.57 -17.33
N ASN A 121 -3.25 -16.38 -18.65
CA ASN A 121 -2.12 -16.15 -19.55
C ASN A 121 -2.31 -14.97 -20.50
N PHE A 122 -1.58 -13.87 -20.27
CA PHE A 122 -1.72 -12.61 -21.00
C PHE A 122 -0.35 -12.00 -21.34
N PRO A 123 0.51 -12.69 -22.12
CA PRO A 123 1.92 -12.32 -22.27
C PRO A 123 2.16 -10.91 -22.85
N SER A 124 1.19 -10.37 -23.59
CA SER A 124 1.28 -9.03 -24.20
C SER A 124 0.74 -7.90 -23.32
N LEU A 125 0.14 -8.22 -22.17
CA LEU A 125 -0.56 -7.26 -21.33
C LEU A 125 0.44 -6.34 -20.61
N GLY A 126 0.48 -5.08 -21.03
CA GLY A 126 1.35 -4.04 -20.47
C GLY A 126 0.70 -3.23 -19.36
N SER A 127 -0.62 -3.04 -19.38
CA SER A 127 -1.30 -2.23 -18.38
C SER A 127 -2.75 -2.63 -18.10
N ALA A 128 -3.15 -2.43 -16.85
CA ALA A 128 -4.55 -2.45 -16.40
C ALA A 128 -4.80 -1.34 -15.38
N GLY A 129 -6.06 -0.94 -15.16
CA GLY A 129 -6.44 -0.05 -14.06
C GLY A 129 -6.13 -0.67 -12.70
N SER A 130 -6.71 -1.85 -12.44
CA SER A 130 -6.35 -2.72 -11.32
C SER A 130 -6.28 -4.19 -11.74
N LEU A 131 -5.56 -5.00 -10.95
CA LEU A 131 -5.53 -6.46 -11.08
C LEU A 131 -5.96 -7.10 -9.77
N THR A 132 -7.08 -7.82 -9.80
CA THR A 132 -7.57 -8.63 -8.68
C THR A 132 -7.62 -10.10 -9.08
N LEU A 133 -6.77 -10.90 -8.45
CA LEU A 133 -6.76 -12.36 -8.54
C LEU A 133 -7.07 -12.90 -7.14
N SER A 134 -8.31 -13.32 -6.89
CA SER A 134 -8.75 -13.70 -5.53
C SER A 134 -9.53 -15.00 -5.51
N SER A 135 -9.29 -15.85 -4.50
CA SER A 135 -10.00 -17.13 -4.36
C SER A 135 -9.81 -18.01 -5.60
N LEU A 136 -8.55 -18.23 -5.98
CA LEU A 136 -8.15 -19.00 -7.17
C LEU A 136 -7.26 -20.19 -6.76
N PRO A 137 -7.81 -21.19 -6.05
CA PRO A 137 -7.02 -22.29 -5.48
C PRO A 137 -6.38 -23.20 -6.52
N GLY A 138 -6.88 -23.23 -7.77
CA GLY A 138 -6.27 -23.95 -8.89
C GLY A 138 -5.11 -23.22 -9.57
N LEU A 139 -5.00 -21.90 -9.38
CA LEU A 139 -4.08 -21.06 -10.15
C LEU A 139 -2.65 -21.22 -9.63
N GLY A 140 -1.84 -22.03 -10.31
CA GLY A 140 -0.47 -22.33 -9.93
C GLY A 140 0.59 -21.40 -10.53
N SER A 141 0.29 -20.78 -11.67
CA SER A 141 1.20 -19.86 -12.36
C SER A 141 0.44 -18.75 -13.07
N VAL A 142 1.02 -17.55 -13.04
CA VAL A 142 0.76 -16.49 -14.02
C VAL A 142 2.04 -16.35 -14.84
N GLU A 143 1.96 -16.34 -16.17
CA GLU A 143 3.11 -15.96 -16.99
C GLU A 143 3.55 -14.54 -16.61
N THR A 144 4.82 -14.38 -16.26
CA THR A 144 5.33 -13.13 -15.69
C THR A 144 5.13 -11.97 -16.67
N LEU A 145 4.18 -11.09 -16.36
CA LEU A 145 3.97 -9.83 -17.07
C LEU A 145 5.11 -8.85 -16.71
N GLN A 146 6.25 -8.96 -17.40
CA GLN A 146 7.35 -8.04 -17.15
C GLN A 146 7.00 -6.63 -17.64
N GLY A 147 7.12 -5.64 -16.76
CA GLY A 147 6.77 -4.26 -17.09
C GLY A 147 5.26 -3.99 -17.05
N PHE A 148 4.49 -4.88 -16.41
CA PHE A 148 3.08 -4.64 -16.17
C PHE A 148 2.87 -3.49 -15.20
N THR A 149 2.05 -2.53 -15.62
CA THR A 149 1.73 -1.34 -14.84
C THR A 149 0.27 -1.36 -14.40
N THR A 150 0.04 -1.14 -13.11
CA THR A 150 -1.30 -1.04 -12.53
C THR A 150 -1.27 -0.16 -11.28
N LYS A 151 -2.39 0.52 -11.00
CA LYS A 151 -2.56 1.31 -9.78
C LYS A 151 -2.77 0.44 -8.55
N SER A 152 -3.42 -0.70 -8.70
CA SER A 152 -3.71 -1.62 -7.62
C SER A 152 -3.50 -3.06 -8.05
N MET A 153 -2.80 -3.83 -7.22
CA MET A 153 -2.66 -5.28 -7.38
C MET A 153 -3.07 -5.98 -6.09
N THR A 154 -4.04 -6.87 -6.20
CA THR A 154 -4.46 -7.78 -5.13
C THR A 154 -4.35 -9.22 -5.61
N ILE A 155 -3.52 -10.01 -4.92
CA ILE A 155 -3.39 -11.46 -5.16
C ILE A 155 -3.67 -12.16 -3.84
N SER A 156 -4.80 -12.87 -3.76
CA SER A 156 -5.32 -13.39 -2.51
C SER A 156 -5.81 -14.83 -2.63
N ASN A 157 -5.44 -15.69 -1.69
CA ASN A 157 -5.93 -17.08 -1.62
C ASN A 157 -5.73 -17.85 -2.94
N THR A 158 -4.52 -17.82 -3.47
CA THR A 158 -4.14 -18.53 -4.70
C THR A 158 -3.08 -19.59 -4.44
N SER A 159 -2.88 -20.50 -5.39
CA SER A 159 -1.80 -21.50 -5.37
C SER A 159 -0.56 -21.04 -6.14
N LEU A 160 -0.44 -19.74 -6.41
CA LEU A 160 0.59 -19.19 -7.28
C LEU A 160 1.99 -19.45 -6.75
N GLY A 161 2.88 -19.95 -7.62
CA GLY A 161 4.31 -20.03 -7.35
C GLY A 161 5.06 -18.72 -7.61
N SER A 162 4.49 -17.83 -8.42
CA SER A 162 5.06 -16.52 -8.78
C SER A 162 3.94 -15.49 -8.96
N ALA A 163 4.29 -14.21 -8.84
CA ALA A 163 3.40 -13.10 -9.16
C ALA A 163 3.93 -12.29 -10.35
N PRO A 164 3.05 -11.53 -11.05
CA PRO A 164 3.49 -10.52 -12.02
C PRO A 164 4.45 -9.51 -11.38
N LEU A 165 5.46 -9.10 -12.14
CA LEU A 165 6.44 -8.11 -11.68
C LEU A 165 6.03 -6.72 -12.15
N LEU A 166 5.66 -5.88 -11.18
CA LEU A 166 5.16 -4.53 -11.42
C LEU A 166 6.26 -3.55 -11.85
N SER A 167 5.88 -2.59 -12.70
CA SER A 167 6.66 -1.38 -12.99
C SER A 167 5.87 -0.12 -12.67
N ASN A 168 6.46 0.76 -11.84
CA ASN A 168 6.08 2.15 -11.53
C ASN A 168 4.62 2.42 -11.11
N ASP A 169 4.44 3.50 -10.33
CA ASP A 169 3.15 4.14 -9.98
C ASP A 169 2.04 3.27 -9.36
N THR A 170 2.38 2.10 -8.80
CA THR A 170 1.47 1.31 -7.99
C THR A 170 1.18 1.99 -6.66
N GLU A 171 -0.10 2.09 -6.33
CA GLU A 171 -0.60 2.74 -5.12
C GLU A 171 -0.92 1.72 -4.03
N ILE A 172 -1.44 0.55 -4.44
CA ILE A 172 -1.80 -0.57 -3.57
C ILE A 172 -1.14 -1.83 -4.08
N LEU A 173 -0.38 -2.50 -3.21
CA LEU A 173 0.12 -3.84 -3.42
C LEU A 173 -0.30 -4.69 -2.22
N ASP A 174 -1.21 -5.63 -2.46
CA ASP A 174 -1.72 -6.56 -1.45
C ASP A 174 -1.56 -8.00 -1.92
N ILE A 175 -0.63 -8.71 -1.30
CA ILE A 175 -0.41 -10.14 -1.58
C ILE A 175 -0.65 -10.89 -0.28
N ASN A 176 -1.68 -11.71 -0.22
CA ASN A 176 -2.03 -12.44 1.00
C ASN A 176 -2.52 -13.87 0.78
N ASN A 177 -2.23 -14.76 1.73
CA ASN A 177 -2.69 -16.15 1.73
C ASN A 177 -2.25 -16.94 0.48
N ASN A 178 -1.06 -16.66 -0.07
CA ASN A 178 -0.50 -17.39 -1.21
C ASN A 178 0.66 -18.29 -0.76
N PHE A 179 0.34 -19.38 -0.06
CA PHE A 179 1.34 -20.19 0.66
C PHE A 179 2.43 -20.84 -0.22
N ARG A 180 2.22 -20.90 -1.54
CA ARG A 180 3.17 -21.50 -2.50
C ARG A 180 4.03 -20.45 -3.21
N ILE A 181 3.80 -19.16 -2.97
CA ILE A 181 4.48 -18.11 -3.69
C ILE A 181 5.97 -18.12 -3.34
N GLY A 182 6.80 -18.02 -4.37
CA GLY A 182 8.24 -17.91 -4.23
C GLY A 182 8.66 -16.47 -3.93
N ASP A 183 9.97 -16.26 -3.87
CA ASP A 183 10.55 -14.94 -3.66
C ASP A 183 10.12 -13.95 -4.74
N LEU A 184 9.76 -12.74 -4.32
CA LEU A 184 9.32 -11.66 -5.20
C LEU A 184 10.22 -10.44 -5.03
N ALA A 185 10.65 -9.88 -6.16
CA ALA A 185 11.41 -8.63 -6.21
C ALA A 185 10.66 -7.59 -7.02
N PHE A 186 10.32 -6.47 -6.39
CA PHE A 186 9.54 -5.39 -7.00
C PHE A 186 10.43 -4.19 -7.31
N ASN A 187 10.31 -3.66 -8.52
CA ASN A 187 11.06 -2.49 -8.97
C ASN A 187 10.24 -1.20 -8.79
N LEU A 188 9.64 -1.02 -7.62
CA LEU A 188 8.77 0.11 -7.29
C LEU A 188 9.56 1.18 -6.53
N ALA A 189 9.40 2.45 -6.92
CA ALA A 189 10.03 3.58 -6.24
C ALA A 189 9.19 4.11 -5.06
N SER A 190 7.87 4.01 -5.18
CA SER A 190 6.91 4.49 -4.18
C SER A 190 5.64 3.64 -4.10
N ILE A 191 4.98 3.62 -2.94
CA ILE A 191 3.63 3.08 -2.73
C ILE A 191 2.78 4.13 -2.00
N SER A 192 1.80 4.75 -2.67
CA SER A 192 1.02 5.89 -2.13
C SER A 192 -0.10 5.55 -1.18
N THR A 193 -0.56 4.30 -1.14
CA THR A 193 -1.67 3.90 -0.29
C THR A 193 -1.26 2.80 0.68
N SER A 194 -0.96 1.59 0.18
CA SER A 194 -0.72 0.44 1.06
C SER A 194 0.19 -0.61 0.44
N LEU A 195 1.18 -1.04 1.21
CA LEU A 195 2.00 -2.23 0.96
C LEU A 195 1.64 -3.29 2.01
N ASN A 196 0.93 -4.34 1.61
CA ASN A 196 0.43 -5.38 2.51
C ASN A 196 0.91 -6.78 2.09
N PHE A 197 1.51 -7.49 3.04
CA PHE A 197 1.89 -8.88 2.91
C PHE A 197 1.38 -9.68 4.09
N ASP A 198 0.65 -10.76 3.84
CA ASP A 198 0.12 -11.61 4.91
C ASP A 198 0.14 -13.09 4.53
N SER A 199 0.80 -13.91 5.33
CA SER A 199 0.66 -15.38 5.27
C SER A 199 0.94 -15.98 3.88
N ASN A 200 2.06 -15.59 3.27
CA ASN A 200 2.49 -16.03 1.94
C ASN A 200 3.52 -17.18 1.98
N GLY A 201 3.46 -18.02 3.00
CA GLY A 201 4.39 -19.14 3.16
C GLY A 201 5.84 -18.67 3.38
N ALA A 202 6.77 -19.21 2.58
CA ALA A 202 8.21 -19.01 2.75
C ALA A 202 8.78 -17.86 1.88
N ALA A 203 7.93 -17.05 1.24
CA ALA A 203 8.37 -16.03 0.30
C ALA A 203 9.16 -14.89 0.96
N THR A 204 10.27 -14.50 0.33
CA THR A 204 10.96 -13.25 0.60
C THR A 204 10.43 -12.15 -0.29
N PHE A 205 10.22 -10.95 0.27
CA PHE A 205 9.79 -9.77 -0.47
C PHE A 205 10.90 -8.74 -0.53
N SER A 206 11.31 -8.34 -1.75
CA SER A 206 12.44 -7.44 -1.96
C SER A 206 12.05 -6.19 -2.72
N PHE A 207 12.42 -5.03 -2.18
CA PHE A 207 12.15 -3.71 -2.74
C PHE A 207 13.43 -2.89 -2.89
N PRO A 208 14.30 -3.23 -3.86
CA PRO A 208 15.61 -2.60 -4.02
C PRO A 208 15.57 -1.10 -4.34
N LYS A 209 14.42 -0.58 -4.80
CA LYS A 209 14.26 0.83 -5.21
C LYS A 209 13.17 1.59 -4.44
N LEU A 210 12.50 0.97 -3.47
CA LEU A 210 11.41 1.62 -2.76
C LEU A 210 11.97 2.65 -1.79
N VAL A 211 11.84 3.94 -2.14
CA VAL A 211 12.33 5.06 -1.35
C VAL A 211 11.26 5.56 -0.38
N TRP A 212 9.98 5.44 -0.75
CA TRP A 212 8.89 6.01 0.03
C TRP A 212 7.68 5.08 0.03
N ALA A 213 7.00 4.93 1.15
CA ALA A 213 5.73 4.21 1.24
C ALA A 213 4.76 4.96 2.14
N SER A 214 3.46 4.85 1.89
CA SER A 214 2.44 5.40 2.77
C SER A 214 2.25 4.52 4.00
N ASN A 215 1.89 3.25 3.80
CA ASN A 215 1.70 2.26 4.86
C ASN A 215 2.41 0.97 4.47
N ILE A 216 3.10 0.35 5.42
CA ILE A 216 3.67 -0.98 5.28
C ILE A 216 3.12 -1.88 6.38
N THR A 217 2.51 -3.00 6.00
CA THR A 217 2.07 -4.06 6.91
C THR A 217 2.59 -5.40 6.42
N ALA A 218 3.40 -6.07 7.24
CA ALA A 218 3.88 -7.42 6.98
C ALA A 218 3.47 -8.34 8.14
N ILE A 219 2.74 -9.41 7.81
CA ILE A 219 2.19 -10.38 8.75
C ILE A 219 2.66 -11.78 8.36
N ASN A 220 3.27 -12.50 9.29
CA ASN A 220 3.80 -13.85 9.04
C ASN A 220 4.72 -13.91 7.81
N VAL A 221 5.53 -12.87 7.60
CA VAL A 221 6.47 -12.79 6.49
C VAL A 221 7.84 -13.27 6.97
N PRO A 222 8.52 -14.17 6.24
CA PRO A 222 9.87 -14.59 6.58
C PRO A 222 10.91 -13.49 6.47
N GLN A 223 10.87 -12.72 5.38
CA GLN A 223 11.85 -11.67 5.13
C GLN A 223 11.30 -10.55 4.25
N LEU A 224 11.50 -9.30 4.69
CA LEU A 224 11.20 -8.08 3.95
C LEU A 224 12.46 -7.22 3.78
N ASN A 225 12.91 -7.03 2.54
CA ASN A 225 14.14 -6.29 2.21
C ASN A 225 13.83 -4.87 1.72
N LEU A 226 14.27 -3.87 2.49
CA LEU A 226 13.98 -2.44 2.27
C LEU A 226 15.28 -1.59 2.28
N PRO A 227 16.25 -1.85 1.39
CA PRO A 227 17.61 -1.29 1.49
C PRO A 227 17.68 0.24 1.32
N VAL A 228 16.74 0.83 0.58
CA VAL A 228 16.74 2.26 0.25
C VAL A 228 15.51 3.01 0.74
N LEU A 229 14.66 2.35 1.54
CA LEU A 229 13.46 2.97 2.09
C LEU A 229 13.85 4.10 3.02
N ALA A 230 13.41 5.31 2.71
CA ALA A 230 13.75 6.53 3.43
C ALA A 230 12.62 7.04 4.32
N VAL A 231 11.36 6.85 3.90
CA VAL A 231 10.17 7.38 4.59
C VAL A 231 9.01 6.39 4.52
N VAL A 232 8.33 6.19 5.66
CA VAL A 232 6.98 5.64 5.73
C VAL A 232 6.05 6.74 6.23
N ASN A 233 5.14 7.24 5.42
CA ASN A 233 4.38 8.45 5.76
C ASN A 233 3.31 8.24 6.84
N ASN A 234 2.78 7.03 6.96
CA ASN A 234 1.85 6.60 8.01
C ASN A 234 2.53 5.57 8.91
N SER A 235 2.04 4.33 8.91
CA SER A 235 2.49 3.30 9.85
C SER A 235 3.34 2.23 9.17
N PHE A 236 4.29 1.70 9.93
CA PHE A 236 5.08 0.54 9.57
C PHE A 236 4.86 -0.56 10.62
N GLY A 237 4.19 -1.63 10.23
CA GLY A 237 3.86 -2.77 11.08
C GLY A 237 4.49 -4.08 10.60
N ILE A 238 5.18 -4.76 11.50
CA ILE A 238 5.65 -6.14 11.37
C ILE A 238 4.99 -6.97 12.48
N TYR A 239 4.28 -8.04 12.11
CA TYR A 239 3.49 -8.86 13.02
C TYR A 239 3.75 -10.34 12.76
N GLY A 240 3.99 -11.15 13.79
CA GLY A 240 4.09 -12.61 13.62
C GLY A 240 5.20 -13.07 12.67
N SER A 241 6.13 -12.18 12.30
CA SER A 241 7.04 -12.40 11.18
C SER A 241 8.27 -13.19 11.65
N LEU A 242 8.88 -13.93 10.71
CA LEU A 242 10.02 -14.83 10.97
C LEU A 242 11.37 -14.21 10.57
N GLU A 243 11.40 -12.88 10.47
CA GLU A 243 12.60 -12.10 10.14
C GLU A 243 13.67 -12.28 11.21
N VAL A 244 14.91 -12.58 10.82
CA VAL A 244 16.05 -12.61 11.77
C VAL A 244 16.40 -11.19 12.26
N GLY A 245 16.14 -10.18 11.42
CA GLY A 245 16.35 -8.78 11.78
C GLY A 245 15.61 -7.85 10.84
N LEU A 246 15.09 -6.75 11.38
CA LEU A 246 14.48 -5.67 10.61
C LEU A 246 15.52 -4.58 10.37
N ASN A 247 15.89 -4.38 9.11
CA ASN A 247 16.91 -3.40 8.71
C ASN A 247 16.42 -2.58 7.50
N ALA A 248 16.41 -1.25 7.66
CA ALA A 248 16.17 -0.29 6.61
C ALA A 248 17.14 0.88 6.84
N PRO A 249 18.36 0.81 6.28
CA PRO A 249 19.48 1.66 6.71
C PRO A 249 19.32 3.13 6.32
N GLN A 250 18.45 3.43 5.36
CA GLN A 250 18.13 4.79 4.91
C GLN A 250 16.86 5.35 5.55
N LEU A 251 16.13 4.56 6.35
CA LEU A 251 14.84 4.96 6.89
C LEU A 251 15.04 6.03 7.96
N THR A 252 14.54 7.24 7.70
CA THR A 252 14.70 8.40 8.58
C THR A 252 13.40 8.80 9.28
N THR A 253 12.25 8.47 8.68
CA THR A 253 10.95 8.95 9.16
C THR A 253 9.87 7.86 9.04
N ILE A 254 9.12 7.66 10.13
CA ILE A 254 7.84 6.94 10.14
C ILE A 254 6.78 7.91 10.66
N GLY A 255 5.69 8.07 9.93
CA GLY A 255 4.62 8.96 10.31
C GLY A 255 4.91 10.44 10.05
N THR A 256 4.07 11.30 10.61
CA THR A 256 4.23 12.76 10.57
C THR A 256 4.15 13.33 11.97
N PHE A 257 4.78 14.49 12.17
CA PHE A 257 4.68 15.24 13.43
C PHE A 257 4.50 16.71 13.11
N GLU A 258 3.23 17.12 13.00
CA GLU A 258 2.85 18.48 12.64
C GLU A 258 1.90 19.05 13.68
N ASN A 259 2.02 20.34 13.99
CA ASN A 259 1.12 21.04 14.93
C ASN A 259 0.99 20.34 16.30
N ALA A 260 2.08 19.75 16.79
CA ALA A 260 2.13 18.93 18.01
C ALA A 260 1.25 17.66 17.99
N VAL A 261 0.76 17.26 16.82
CA VAL A 261 0.02 16.02 16.61
C VAL A 261 0.89 15.06 15.80
N GLY A 262 1.24 13.95 16.43
CA GLY A 262 1.98 12.87 15.82
C GLY A 262 1.06 11.77 15.27
N THR A 263 1.28 11.32 14.04
CA THR A 263 0.57 10.19 13.41
C THR A 263 1.56 9.18 12.86
N GLY A 264 1.15 7.93 12.68
CA GLY A 264 1.99 6.89 12.07
C GLY A 264 2.93 6.19 13.04
N SER A 265 2.66 4.92 13.35
CA SER A 265 3.38 4.17 14.37
C SER A 265 4.34 3.15 13.77
N LEU A 266 5.44 2.88 14.46
CA LEU A 266 6.25 1.69 14.24
C LEU A 266 5.78 0.59 15.19
N SER A 267 5.32 -0.54 14.65
CA SER A 267 4.89 -1.70 15.43
C SER A 267 5.68 -2.93 15.00
N VAL A 268 6.36 -3.58 15.93
CA VAL A 268 7.08 -4.84 15.71
C VAL A 268 6.62 -5.80 16.80
N VAL A 269 5.69 -6.68 16.46
CA VAL A 269 4.90 -7.42 17.46
C VAL A 269 4.95 -8.91 17.20
N SER A 270 5.15 -9.69 18.26
CA SER A 270 5.07 -11.15 18.25
C SER A 270 5.88 -11.81 17.14
N SER A 271 7.07 -11.30 16.83
CA SER A 271 7.97 -11.85 15.81
C SER A 271 9.02 -12.72 16.49
N PRO A 272 8.81 -14.05 16.56
CA PRO A 272 9.56 -14.92 17.48
C PRO A 272 11.03 -15.12 17.11
N GLU A 273 11.38 -14.97 15.83
CA GLU A 273 12.75 -15.16 15.31
C GLU A 273 13.54 -13.84 15.21
N LEU A 274 12.91 -12.70 15.49
CA LEU A 274 13.54 -11.39 15.38
C LEU A 274 14.61 -11.21 16.47
N THR A 275 15.87 -11.14 16.06
CA THR A 275 17.02 -10.98 16.97
C THR A 275 17.47 -9.53 17.12
N THR A 276 17.27 -8.71 16.08
CA THR A 276 17.77 -7.33 16.01
C THR A 276 16.75 -6.41 15.35
N LEU A 277 16.46 -5.27 15.98
CA LEU A 277 15.76 -4.15 15.37
C LEU A 277 16.78 -3.04 15.06
N GLY A 278 17.22 -2.95 13.80
CA GLY A 278 18.33 -2.10 13.37
C GLY A 278 17.92 -0.99 12.42
N LEU A 279 17.26 0.06 12.93
CA LEU A 279 16.87 1.24 12.16
C LEU A 279 17.69 2.46 12.62
N GLY A 280 19.02 2.35 12.51
CA GLY A 280 19.96 3.30 13.11
C GLY A 280 19.86 4.74 12.59
N SER A 281 19.32 4.94 11.39
CA SER A 281 19.09 6.25 10.76
C SER A 281 17.71 6.85 11.06
N LEU A 282 16.82 6.11 11.73
CA LEU A 282 15.46 6.56 12.02
C LEU A 282 15.50 7.70 13.03
N ARG A 283 14.98 8.87 12.65
CA ARG A 283 15.00 10.10 13.45
C ARG A 283 13.65 10.44 14.07
N LEU A 284 12.56 10.14 13.36
CA LEU A 284 11.21 10.50 13.75
C LEU A 284 10.27 9.29 13.67
N ILE A 285 9.52 9.06 14.74
CA ILE A 285 8.28 8.29 14.74
C ILE A 285 7.16 9.25 15.15
N GLY A 286 6.22 9.52 14.25
CA GLY A 286 5.12 10.44 14.54
C GLY A 286 4.18 9.90 15.60
N GLY A 287 3.81 8.62 15.53
CA GLY A 287 2.95 7.92 16.48
C GLY A 287 3.72 7.19 17.58
N ASN A 288 3.29 5.97 17.89
CA ASN A 288 3.90 5.14 18.93
C ASN A 288 5.06 4.31 18.36
N LEU A 289 6.02 3.99 19.21
CA LEU A 289 6.94 2.88 19.02
C LEU A 289 6.47 1.71 19.88
N SER A 290 6.09 0.60 19.26
CA SER A 290 5.64 -0.60 19.96
C SER A 290 6.48 -1.79 19.51
N VAL A 291 7.33 -2.30 20.39
CA VAL A 291 8.17 -3.49 20.15
C VAL A 291 7.78 -4.51 21.21
N ILE A 292 6.84 -5.41 20.91
CA ILE A 292 6.14 -6.20 21.93
C ILE A 292 6.20 -7.69 21.64
N GLY A 293 6.54 -8.51 22.62
CA GLY A 293 6.45 -9.98 22.53
C GLY A 293 7.45 -10.61 21.57
N ASN A 294 8.60 -9.97 21.34
CA ASN A 294 9.68 -10.48 20.49
C ASN A 294 10.73 -11.18 21.36
N ASN A 295 10.54 -12.48 21.60
CA ASN A 295 11.31 -13.22 22.63
C ASN A 295 12.78 -13.48 22.25
N ALA A 296 13.09 -13.64 20.95
CA ALA A 296 14.47 -13.79 20.47
C ALA A 296 15.21 -12.45 20.34
N LEU A 297 14.53 -11.31 20.52
CA LEU A 297 15.13 -9.99 20.36
C LEU A 297 16.25 -9.82 21.38
N ARG A 298 17.41 -9.38 20.92
CA ARG A 298 18.60 -9.14 21.76
C ARG A 298 18.99 -7.67 21.80
N SER A 299 18.82 -6.98 20.68
CA SER A 299 19.22 -5.58 20.55
C SER A 299 18.20 -4.73 19.80
N ILE A 300 17.99 -3.52 20.31
CA ILE A 300 17.24 -2.44 19.65
C ILE A 300 18.23 -1.30 19.38
N ALA A 301 18.53 -1.05 18.10
CA ALA A 301 19.49 -0.03 17.66
C ALA A 301 18.76 1.09 16.90
N LEU A 302 18.31 2.10 17.64
CA LEU A 302 17.61 3.29 17.14
C LEU A 302 18.41 4.56 17.49
N THR A 303 19.70 4.54 17.13
CA THR A 303 20.72 5.50 17.58
C THR A 303 20.44 6.95 17.18
N ALA A 304 19.81 7.17 16.02
CA ALA A 304 19.46 8.51 15.54
C ALA A 304 18.05 8.97 15.95
N LEU A 305 17.28 8.15 16.70
CA LEU A 305 15.89 8.46 17.03
C LEU A 305 15.84 9.67 17.96
N GLN A 306 15.24 10.76 17.49
CA GLN A 306 15.14 12.03 18.19
C GLN A 306 13.76 12.26 18.80
N THR A 307 12.71 11.91 18.05
CA THR A 307 11.32 12.21 18.46
C THR A 307 10.41 10.99 18.28
N VAL A 308 9.64 10.70 19.33
CA VAL A 308 8.46 9.85 19.30
C VAL A 308 7.25 10.71 19.68
N GLY A 309 6.36 10.96 18.72
CA GLY A 309 5.18 11.80 18.94
C GLY A 309 4.06 11.13 19.74
N GLY A 310 4.17 9.82 19.97
CA GLY A 310 3.34 9.03 20.87
C GLY A 310 4.12 8.51 22.08
N GLY A 311 3.77 7.29 22.50
CA GLY A 311 4.46 6.56 23.57
C GLY A 311 5.42 5.50 23.04
N MET A 312 6.28 5.00 23.94
CA MET A 312 7.17 3.89 23.67
C MET A 312 6.78 2.71 24.55
N ASP A 313 6.54 1.55 23.96
CA ASP A 313 6.27 0.31 24.68
C ASP A 313 7.19 -0.79 24.15
N LEU A 314 8.15 -1.19 24.98
CA LEU A 314 9.19 -2.14 24.64
C LEU A 314 9.06 -3.34 25.57
N GLU A 315 8.64 -4.48 25.03
CA GLU A 315 8.48 -5.75 25.72
C GLU A 315 9.20 -6.88 24.96
N GLY A 316 10.17 -7.55 25.59
CA GLY A 316 10.85 -8.69 24.97
C GLY A 316 12.10 -9.17 25.70
N GLY A 317 12.95 -9.92 25.00
CA GLY A 317 14.17 -10.54 25.56
C GLY A 317 15.46 -9.73 25.40
N PHE A 318 15.36 -8.43 25.11
CA PHE A 318 16.52 -7.62 24.72
C PHE A 318 17.39 -7.23 25.91
N HIS A 319 18.71 -7.36 25.75
CA HIS A 319 19.69 -6.93 26.75
C HIS A 319 20.23 -5.52 26.49
N SER A 320 19.97 -4.97 25.29
CA SER A 320 20.37 -3.63 24.90
C SER A 320 19.28 -2.93 24.11
N ALA A 321 19.05 -1.67 24.46
CA ALA A 321 18.31 -0.73 23.65
C ALA A 321 19.15 0.53 23.58
N ASN A 322 19.22 1.17 22.40
CA ASN A 322 20.02 2.37 22.20
C ASN A 322 19.16 3.46 21.57
N PHE A 323 19.00 4.55 22.34
CA PHE A 323 18.25 5.75 22.00
C PHE A 323 19.10 7.00 22.32
N SER A 324 20.40 6.98 22.00
CA SER A 324 21.35 8.02 22.43
C SER A 324 21.03 9.44 21.95
N SER A 325 20.25 9.57 20.87
CA SER A 325 19.83 10.87 20.31
C SER A 325 18.42 11.29 20.75
N LEU A 326 17.77 10.57 21.66
CA LEU A 326 16.37 10.80 22.01
C LEU A 326 16.19 12.12 22.75
N VAL A 327 15.38 13.02 22.17
CA VAL A 327 15.11 14.36 22.70
C VAL A 327 13.67 14.48 23.20
N SER A 328 12.71 13.79 22.59
CA SER A 328 11.30 13.91 22.98
C SER A 328 10.53 12.61 22.82
N VAL A 329 9.79 12.22 23.87
CA VAL A 329 8.71 11.24 23.84
C VAL A 329 7.46 11.93 24.39
N LYS A 330 6.44 12.14 23.55
CA LYS A 330 5.27 12.96 23.93
C LYS A 330 4.32 12.27 24.90
N LYS A 331 4.41 10.95 25.06
CA LYS A 331 3.61 10.17 26.02
C LYS A 331 4.52 9.30 26.90
N ALA A 332 3.93 8.26 27.50
CA ALA A 332 4.64 7.37 28.41
C ALA A 332 5.70 6.51 27.70
N MET A 333 6.72 6.11 28.44
CA MET A 333 7.70 5.11 28.06
C MET A 333 7.62 3.93 29.03
N SER A 334 7.43 2.73 28.47
CA SER A 334 7.40 1.45 29.17
C SER A 334 8.49 0.55 28.61
N ILE A 335 9.38 0.05 29.46
CA ILE A 335 10.43 -0.90 29.12
C ILE A 335 10.27 -2.11 30.03
N GLN A 336 10.04 -3.28 29.43
CA GLN A 336 9.89 -4.55 30.11
C GLN A 336 10.76 -5.57 29.40
N THR A 337 11.85 -5.98 30.04
CA THR A 337 12.74 -6.99 29.47
C THR A 337 12.90 -8.21 30.35
N THR A 338 13.01 -9.38 29.70
CA THR A 338 13.39 -10.62 30.38
C THR A 338 14.90 -10.72 30.60
N ASP A 339 15.70 -9.74 30.20
CA ASP A 339 17.12 -9.71 30.54
C ASP A 339 17.33 -9.02 31.89
N SER A 340 17.91 -9.75 32.85
CA SER A 340 18.17 -9.24 34.20
C SER A 340 19.37 -8.30 34.30
N SER A 341 20.22 -8.27 33.27
CA SER A 341 21.39 -7.40 33.19
C SER A 341 21.10 -6.02 32.58
N PHE A 342 19.87 -5.80 32.09
CA PHE A 342 19.47 -4.53 31.50
C PHE A 342 19.47 -3.39 32.52
N ASP A 343 20.18 -2.30 32.21
CA ASP A 343 20.28 -1.14 33.08
C ASP A 343 19.15 -0.13 32.84
N CYS A 344 18.16 -0.14 33.73
CA CYS A 344 17.08 0.85 33.75
C CYS A 344 17.53 2.25 34.19
N SER A 345 18.69 2.41 34.85
CA SER A 345 19.11 3.69 35.42
C SER A 345 19.43 4.73 34.34
N THR A 346 20.01 4.29 33.22
CA THR A 346 20.27 5.11 32.03
C THR A 346 18.99 5.78 31.52
N TYR A 347 17.86 5.08 31.54
CA TYR A 347 16.57 5.59 31.06
C TYR A 347 15.82 6.43 32.09
N LYS A 348 16.02 6.15 33.39
CA LYS A 348 15.42 6.93 34.46
C LYS A 348 15.87 8.40 34.43
N ALA A 349 17.07 8.69 33.94
CA ALA A 349 17.56 10.06 33.76
C ALA A 349 16.77 10.85 32.69
N LEU A 350 16.07 10.16 31.79
CA LEU A 350 15.23 10.75 30.73
C LEU A 350 13.82 11.09 31.24
N ASP A 351 13.44 10.57 32.41
CA ASP A 351 12.14 10.84 33.04
C ASP A 351 12.00 12.34 33.35
N PHE A 352 10.82 12.90 33.09
CA PHE A 352 10.49 14.33 33.18
C PHE A 352 11.32 15.31 32.31
N THR A 353 12.35 14.85 31.60
CA THR A 353 13.19 15.70 30.72
C THR A 353 12.89 15.44 29.25
N VAL A 354 13.04 14.20 28.81
CA VAL A 354 12.78 13.72 27.45
C VAL A 354 11.39 13.09 27.36
N ILE A 355 10.97 12.40 28.43
CA ILE A 355 9.68 11.71 28.52
C ILE A 355 8.63 12.65 29.13
N GLN A 356 7.57 12.94 28.39
CA GLN A 356 6.51 13.86 28.83
C GLN A 356 5.36 13.15 29.57
N GLY A 357 5.24 11.83 29.42
CA GLY A 357 4.32 10.99 30.18
C GLY A 357 4.99 10.24 31.35
N GLY A 358 4.37 9.16 31.81
CA GLY A 358 4.98 8.31 32.84
C GLY A 358 6.12 7.45 32.30
N PHE A 359 7.10 7.16 33.16
CA PHE A 359 8.21 6.25 32.87
C PHE A 359 8.11 4.98 33.73
N GLU A 360 8.25 3.83 33.08
CA GLU A 360 8.34 2.53 33.73
C GLU A 360 9.45 1.69 33.08
N CYS A 361 10.32 1.11 33.91
CA CYS A 361 11.33 0.16 33.45
C CYS A 361 11.43 -1.01 34.43
N ARG A 362 11.24 -2.24 33.93
CA ARG A 362 11.30 -3.48 34.71
C ARG A 362 12.14 -4.53 34.00
N THR A 363 12.93 -5.25 34.81
CA THR A 363 13.59 -6.51 34.42
C THR A 363 12.98 -7.67 35.22
N ILE A 364 13.03 -8.90 34.72
CA ILE A 364 12.48 -10.08 35.42
C ILE A 364 13.06 -10.34 36.82
N ASN A 365 14.18 -9.71 37.20
CA ASN A 365 14.73 -9.79 38.56
C ASN A 365 14.37 -8.59 39.47
N SER A 366 13.74 -7.55 38.93
CA SER A 366 13.31 -6.38 39.71
C SER A 366 12.01 -6.61 40.51
N SER A 367 11.37 -7.80 40.40
CA SER A 367 10.21 -8.19 41.22
C SER A 367 10.54 -9.15 42.40
N MET A 368 11.81 -9.40 42.72
CA MET A 368 12.21 -10.16 43.92
C MET A 368 13.43 -9.56 44.62
N SER A 369 13.30 -8.33 45.12
CA SER A 369 14.16 -7.83 46.20
C SER A 369 13.30 -7.41 47.39
N THR A 370 12.68 -8.40 48.04
CA THR A 370 12.46 -8.32 49.48
C THR A 370 13.83 -8.50 50.13
N ALA A 371 14.34 -7.42 50.72
CA ALA A 371 15.55 -7.44 51.54
C ALA A 371 15.47 -8.57 52.60
N PRO A 372 16.57 -9.26 52.92
CA PRO A 372 16.57 -10.24 53.99
C PRO A 372 16.34 -9.53 55.34
N ALA A 373 15.30 -9.97 56.05
CA ALA A 373 15.06 -9.54 57.42
C ALA A 373 16.18 -10.07 58.35
N PRO A 374 16.65 -9.28 59.34
CA PRO A 374 17.61 -9.76 60.32
C PRO A 374 16.97 -10.82 61.24
N VAL A 375 17.70 -11.92 61.43
CA VAL A 375 17.35 -13.02 62.33
C VAL A 375 17.61 -12.59 63.79
N VAL A 376 16.58 -12.62 64.64
CA VAL A 376 16.72 -12.66 66.10
C VAL A 376 15.69 -13.62 66.66
N ASP A 377 16.17 -14.59 67.44
CA ASP A 377 15.42 -15.66 68.12
C ASP A 377 14.39 -15.15 69.15
N SER A 378 13.25 -15.84 69.16
CA SER A 378 12.17 -16.07 70.16
C SER A 378 12.35 -15.57 71.62
N PRO A 379 11.27 -15.37 72.45
CA PRO A 379 9.94 -16.00 72.37
C PRO A 379 8.70 -15.08 72.61
N SER A 380 7.52 -15.56 72.20
CA SER A 380 6.19 -14.94 72.39
C SER A 380 5.86 -14.59 73.85
N PRO A 381 5.12 -13.48 74.08
CA PRO A 381 3.73 -13.64 74.52
C PRO A 381 2.73 -12.60 73.96
N GLY A 382 1.48 -13.04 73.80
CA GLY A 382 0.29 -12.26 74.16
C GLY A 382 -0.20 -11.16 73.21
N ILE A 383 -1.21 -11.49 72.42
CA ILE A 383 -2.06 -10.56 71.66
C ILE A 383 -2.76 -9.58 72.62
N SER A 384 -2.58 -8.28 72.43
CA SER A 384 -3.50 -7.25 72.95
C SER A 384 -4.45 -6.78 71.84
N PRO A 385 -5.73 -6.50 72.14
CA PRO A 385 -6.78 -6.35 71.12
C PRO A 385 -6.81 -4.91 70.61
N GLY A 386 -6.01 -4.61 69.58
CA GLY A 386 -5.92 -3.25 69.06
C GLY A 386 -5.34 -3.12 67.66
N ALA A 387 -5.64 -4.03 66.73
CA ALA A 387 -5.47 -3.82 65.28
C ALA A 387 -6.05 -5.00 64.47
N LYS A 388 -7.35 -5.26 64.60
CA LYS A 388 -8.09 -6.10 63.62
C LYS A 388 -8.62 -5.20 62.50
N ALA A 389 -7.75 -4.84 61.56
CA ALA A 389 -8.14 -4.31 60.25
C ALA A 389 -6.93 -4.33 59.31
N GLY A 390 -6.65 -5.49 58.71
CA GLY A 390 -5.65 -5.61 57.66
C GLY A 390 -5.33 -7.06 57.30
N PHE A 391 -5.44 -7.36 56.01
CA PHE A 391 -4.83 -8.49 55.28
C PHE A 391 -5.61 -9.80 55.21
N GLY A 392 -6.54 -9.82 54.25
CA GLY A 392 -6.88 -11.01 53.49
C GLY A 392 -7.06 -10.62 52.03
N ILE A 393 -6.40 -11.35 51.13
CA ILE A 393 -6.46 -11.29 49.66
C ILE A 393 -5.34 -10.44 49.02
N ALA A 394 -4.17 -11.06 48.94
CA ALA A 394 -3.24 -10.87 47.84
C ALA A 394 -3.71 -11.71 46.63
N ILE A 395 -3.51 -11.18 45.41
CA ILE A 395 -3.69 -11.80 44.07
C ILE A 395 -5.17 -11.83 43.61
N PRO A 396 -5.58 -11.19 42.49
CA PRO A 396 -4.93 -11.30 41.16
C PRO A 396 -4.83 -9.98 40.34
N LEU A 397 -3.64 -9.61 39.89
CA LEU A 397 -3.45 -8.57 38.85
C LEU A 397 -2.96 -9.10 37.49
N ILE A 398 -2.65 -10.40 37.38
CA ILE A 398 -2.20 -11.02 36.12
C ILE A 398 -3.38 -11.40 35.21
N ALA A 399 -4.62 -11.39 35.71
CA ALA A 399 -5.81 -11.70 34.91
C ALA A 399 -6.42 -10.49 34.16
N VAL A 400 -6.03 -9.25 34.49
CA VAL A 400 -6.67 -8.04 33.92
C VAL A 400 -5.96 -7.56 32.64
N LEU A 401 -4.65 -7.81 32.50
CA LEU A 401 -3.89 -7.41 31.30
C LEU A 401 -4.06 -8.41 30.14
N SER A 402 -4.22 -9.71 30.44
CA SER A 402 -4.55 -10.72 29.43
C SER A 402 -5.99 -10.59 28.91
N ALA A 403 -6.93 -10.11 29.74
CA ALA A 403 -8.31 -9.85 29.32
C ALA A 403 -8.42 -8.68 28.31
N GLY A 404 -7.55 -7.66 28.40
CA GLY A 404 -7.54 -6.52 27.46
C GLY A 404 -7.12 -6.93 26.05
N ALA A 405 -6.03 -7.68 25.93
CA ALA A 405 -5.55 -8.20 24.64
C ALA A 405 -6.53 -9.23 24.03
N THR A 406 -7.11 -10.09 24.86
CA THR A 406 -8.12 -11.07 24.43
C THR A 406 -9.43 -10.40 24.01
N PHE A 407 -9.84 -9.32 24.69
CA PHE A 407 -11.02 -8.53 24.34
C PHE A 407 -10.82 -7.77 23.02
N PHE A 408 -9.63 -7.20 22.78
CA PHE A 408 -9.33 -6.53 21.51
C PHE A 408 -9.25 -7.52 20.35
N TRP A 409 -8.64 -8.71 20.57
CA TRP A 409 -8.58 -9.79 19.58
C TRP A 409 -9.96 -10.41 19.29
N LEU A 410 -10.80 -10.63 20.31
CA LEU A 410 -12.17 -11.11 20.13
C LEU A 410 -13.08 -10.07 19.46
N ARG A 411 -12.89 -8.77 19.73
CA ARG A 411 -13.65 -7.69 19.09
C ARG A 411 -13.24 -7.49 17.62
N HIS A 412 -11.96 -7.73 17.29
CA HIS A 412 -11.47 -7.81 15.91
C HIS A 412 -12.03 -9.03 15.17
N LYS A 413 -12.02 -10.20 15.82
CA LYS A 413 -12.61 -11.45 15.27
C LYS A 413 -14.14 -11.37 15.09
N LYS A 414 -14.85 -10.59 15.93
CA LYS A 414 -16.31 -10.40 15.84
C LYS A 414 -16.72 -9.37 14.77
N ARG A 415 -15.85 -8.42 14.40
CA ARG A 415 -16.05 -7.55 13.22
C ARG A 415 -15.88 -8.32 11.91
N ASN A 416 -15.04 -9.35 11.88
CA ASN A 416 -14.85 -10.21 10.69
C ASN A 416 -15.79 -11.43 10.62
N ARG A 417 -16.81 -11.50 11.50
CA ARG A 417 -17.87 -12.52 11.48
C ARG A 417 -19.26 -11.93 11.26
N MET A 418 -19.37 -10.91 10.42
CA MET A 418 -20.64 -10.62 9.76
C MET A 418 -20.79 -11.54 8.55
N THR A 419 -20.99 -12.83 8.84
CA THR A 419 -21.63 -13.73 7.88
C THR A 419 -23.05 -13.23 7.70
N VAL A 420 -23.36 -12.89 6.45
CA VAL A 420 -24.71 -12.66 5.93
C VAL A 420 -25.59 -13.82 6.39
N THR A 421 -26.47 -13.56 7.36
CA THR A 421 -27.57 -14.49 7.65
C THR A 421 -28.57 -14.30 6.53
N VAL A 422 -28.48 -15.14 5.49
CA VAL A 422 -29.53 -15.30 4.50
C VAL A 422 -30.75 -15.83 5.24
N ALA A 423 -31.76 -14.98 5.42
CA ALA A 423 -33.07 -15.45 5.83
C ALA A 423 -33.60 -16.44 4.78
N PRO A 424 -34.13 -17.61 5.16
CA PRO A 424 -34.73 -18.51 4.20
C PRO A 424 -35.96 -17.81 3.59
N ARG A 425 -35.94 -17.60 2.27
CA ARG A 425 -37.14 -17.22 1.53
C ARG A 425 -38.08 -18.41 1.53
N LEU A 426 -39.12 -18.33 2.35
CA LEU A 426 -40.36 -19.08 2.15
C LEU A 426 -40.92 -18.67 0.78
N GLY A 427 -41.15 -19.69 -0.05
CA GLY A 427 -41.69 -19.52 -1.40
C GLY A 427 -43.07 -18.86 -1.38
N TYR A 428 -43.35 -18.08 -2.41
CA TYR A 428 -44.70 -17.62 -2.68
C TYR A 428 -45.06 -17.95 -4.13
N SER A 429 -45.98 -18.89 -4.23
CA SER A 429 -46.70 -19.31 -5.43
C SER A 429 -47.76 -18.29 -5.81
N ILE A 430 -47.93 -18.17 -7.13
CA ILE A 430 -49.02 -17.55 -7.90
C ILE A 430 -50.42 -17.77 -7.29
N GLY A 431 -51.26 -16.73 -7.24
CA GLY A 431 -52.71 -16.88 -7.08
C GLY A 431 -53.51 -15.67 -6.57
N ALA A 432 -54.19 -14.99 -7.51
CA ALA A 432 -55.54 -14.40 -7.43
C ALA A 432 -55.89 -13.15 -6.56
N GLU A 433 -56.44 -12.17 -7.28
CA GLU A 433 -57.60 -11.28 -7.03
C GLU A 433 -57.69 -10.26 -5.86
N LEU A 434 -58.20 -9.09 -6.28
CA LEU A 434 -58.55 -7.81 -5.63
C LEU A 434 -59.70 -7.92 -4.59
N PRO A 435 -60.27 -6.82 -4.00
CA PRO A 435 -59.79 -5.44 -3.75
C PRO A 435 -60.04 -4.94 -2.30
N GLY A 436 -59.59 -3.72 -1.96
CA GLY A 436 -60.40 -2.82 -1.11
C GLY A 436 -59.69 -2.03 0.00
N GLY A 437 -59.55 -0.71 -0.23
CA GLY A 437 -59.97 0.36 0.70
C GLY A 437 -59.15 0.63 1.97
N GLY A 438 -58.77 1.89 2.17
CA GLY A 438 -58.44 2.43 3.50
C GLY A 438 -57.49 3.62 3.46
N LYS A 439 -57.95 4.76 3.97
CA LYS A 439 -57.31 6.09 3.92
C LYS A 439 -56.37 6.36 5.12
N ASN A 440 -55.66 7.48 4.99
CA ASN A 440 -55.09 8.41 5.99
C ASN A 440 -53.55 8.34 6.11
N GLU A 441 -52.79 9.35 5.67
CA GLU A 441 -52.47 10.62 6.36
C GLU A 441 -51.86 10.36 7.76
N GLU A 442 -50.73 10.90 8.21
CA GLU A 442 -49.91 12.07 7.84
C GLU A 442 -48.64 12.02 8.73
N LYS A 443 -47.67 12.89 8.43
CA LYS A 443 -46.63 13.48 9.30
C LYS A 443 -45.20 12.98 9.10
N GLY A 444 -44.57 13.61 8.10
CA GLY A 444 -43.13 13.85 8.11
C GLY A 444 -42.75 14.91 9.16
N LEU A 445 -41.51 14.80 9.64
CA LEU A 445 -40.78 15.90 10.27
C LEU A 445 -39.41 16.05 9.56
N PRO A 446 -38.87 17.27 9.51
CA PRO A 446 -37.94 17.71 8.46
C PRO A 446 -36.47 17.40 8.75
N VAL A 447 -35.71 17.17 7.68
CA VAL A 447 -34.25 17.12 7.66
C VAL A 447 -33.71 18.56 7.61
N GLN A 448 -32.93 18.95 8.62
CA GLN A 448 -32.13 20.16 8.60
C GLN A 448 -30.84 19.90 7.83
N VAL A 449 -30.64 20.68 6.76
CA VAL A 449 -29.42 20.75 5.96
C VAL A 449 -28.58 21.88 6.54
N ASN A 450 -27.39 21.55 7.07
CA ASN A 450 -26.39 22.56 7.40
C ASN A 450 -25.38 22.63 6.26
N GLU A 451 -25.35 23.80 5.62
CA GLU A 451 -24.36 24.27 4.66
C GLU A 451 -22.97 24.37 5.30
N LEU A 452 -21.96 23.78 4.67
CA LEU A 452 -20.56 24.21 4.79
C LEU A 452 -19.85 24.05 3.44
N GLY A 453 -19.71 25.20 2.76
CA GLY A 453 -18.65 25.64 1.86
C GLY A 453 -17.91 24.60 1.00
N GLU A 454 -18.29 24.55 -0.28
CA GLU A 454 -17.44 24.07 -1.37
C GLU A 454 -16.25 25.04 -1.59
N TYR A 455 -15.03 24.55 -1.42
CA TYR A 455 -13.83 25.19 -1.95
C TYR A 455 -13.43 24.50 -3.26
N TYR A 456 -13.62 25.21 -4.37
CA TYR A 456 -13.12 24.86 -5.70
C TYR A 456 -11.59 24.89 -5.72
N PHE A 457 -10.95 23.74 -5.90
CA PHE A 457 -9.56 23.66 -6.36
C PHE A 457 -9.57 23.63 -7.91
N LYS A 458 -9.00 24.66 -8.54
CA LYS A 458 -8.69 24.66 -9.97
C LYS A 458 -7.46 23.77 -10.21
N PRO A 459 -7.47 22.88 -11.21
CA PRO A 459 -6.25 22.20 -11.63
C PRO A 459 -5.30 23.14 -12.37
N VAL A 460 -4.01 22.95 -12.09
CA VAL A 460 -2.85 23.59 -12.75
C VAL A 460 -2.80 23.12 -14.22
N PRO A 461 -2.61 24.01 -15.22
CA PRO A 461 -2.43 23.58 -16.60
C PRO A 461 -1.01 23.06 -16.80
N GLU A 462 -0.87 21.81 -17.25
CA GLU A 462 0.36 21.31 -17.85
C GLU A 462 0.60 21.98 -19.20
N ALA A 463 1.87 22.33 -19.43
CA ALA A 463 2.37 22.89 -20.66
C ALA A 463 2.29 21.85 -21.78
N HIS A 464 1.76 22.23 -22.95
CA HIS A 464 2.29 21.94 -24.30
C HIS A 464 1.30 22.48 -25.35
N GLU A 465 1.85 22.88 -26.49
CA GLU A 465 1.19 23.37 -27.73
C GLU A 465 0.95 24.90 -27.86
N LEU A 466 2.06 25.59 -28.13
CA LEU A 466 2.08 26.81 -28.94
C LEU A 466 2.16 26.42 -30.42
N CYS A 467 1.06 26.57 -31.16
CA CYS A 467 1.04 26.83 -32.62
C CYS A 467 -0.35 27.39 -33.00
N GLY A 468 -0.55 28.68 -32.79
CA GLY A 468 -1.70 29.42 -33.31
C GLY A 468 -1.19 30.69 -33.97
N GLY A 469 -1.33 30.78 -35.30
CA GLY A 469 -0.88 31.91 -36.08
C GLY A 469 -1.74 33.15 -35.88
N GLU A 470 -1.11 34.28 -35.61
CA GLU A 470 -1.75 35.60 -35.68
C GLU A 470 -1.33 36.33 -36.95
N THR A 471 -2.35 36.69 -37.72
CA THR A 471 -2.34 37.69 -38.77
C THR A 471 -2.08 39.07 -38.16
N VAL A 472 -1.01 39.72 -38.61
CA VAL A 472 -0.69 41.11 -38.26
C VAL A 472 -1.54 42.04 -39.13
N GLU A 473 -2.46 42.79 -38.51
CA GLU A 473 -2.97 44.04 -39.07
C GLU A 473 -2.13 45.23 -38.58
N GLU A 474 -1.81 46.09 -39.53
CA GLU A 474 -0.92 47.22 -39.45
C GLU A 474 -1.67 48.46 -38.90
N GLY A 475 -1.37 48.86 -37.67
CA GLY A 475 -1.95 50.02 -37.00
C GLY A 475 -0.90 51.07 -36.65
N ARG A 476 -0.78 52.07 -37.53
CA ARG A 476 0.15 53.21 -37.50
C ARG A 476 -0.31 54.28 -36.49
N GLY A 477 0.57 54.72 -35.57
CA GLY A 477 0.30 55.89 -34.72
C GLY A 477 1.47 56.24 -33.80
N GLY A 478 2.21 57.30 -34.15
CA GLY A 478 3.38 57.78 -33.41
C GLY A 478 3.05 58.64 -32.21
N GLY A 479 4.01 58.73 -31.29
CA GLY A 479 4.02 59.63 -30.15
C GLY A 479 5.40 59.65 -29.49
N GLU A 480 6.05 60.80 -29.53
CA GLU A 480 7.45 61.08 -29.17
C GLU A 480 7.67 61.31 -27.67
N MET A 481 8.90 61.04 -27.23
CA MET A 481 9.64 61.58 -26.07
C MET A 481 9.12 61.36 -24.63
N ARG A 482 9.93 60.69 -23.80
CA ARG A 482 10.91 61.37 -22.91
C ARG A 482 11.79 60.34 -22.19
N VAL A 483 13.10 60.50 -22.34
CA VAL A 483 14.14 59.77 -21.61
C VAL A 483 14.36 60.47 -20.27
N GLU A 484 14.25 59.72 -19.17
CA GLU A 484 14.91 60.10 -17.92
C GLU A 484 15.62 58.88 -17.35
N ARG A 485 16.94 59.06 -17.20
CA ARG A 485 17.94 58.10 -16.77
C ARG A 485 18.16 58.37 -15.29
N VAL A 486 18.00 57.37 -14.42
CA VAL A 486 18.54 57.43 -13.05
C VAL A 486 19.50 56.27 -12.87
N GLN A 487 20.76 56.65 -12.64
CA GLN A 487 21.89 55.79 -12.32
C GLN A 487 21.79 55.20 -10.90
N GLU A 488 22.35 53.99 -10.82
CA GLU A 488 23.09 53.36 -9.74
C GLU A 488 23.38 54.15 -8.45
N SER A 489 23.24 53.44 -7.34
CA SER A 489 24.16 53.55 -6.20
C SER A 489 24.19 52.21 -5.48
N GLY A 490 25.26 51.45 -5.68
CA GLY A 490 25.66 50.37 -4.78
C GLY A 490 26.24 50.92 -3.47
N SER A 491 26.26 50.09 -2.43
CA SER A 491 27.33 50.09 -1.44
C SER A 491 27.40 48.74 -0.76
N SER A 492 28.61 48.20 -0.71
CA SER A 492 29.02 47.01 0.04
C SER A 492 29.63 47.40 1.40
N VAL A 493 30.07 46.37 2.13
CA VAL A 493 30.93 46.32 3.33
C VAL A 493 30.18 46.66 4.64
N ILE A 494 30.14 45.84 5.69
CA ILE A 494 31.08 44.88 6.31
C ILE A 494 30.34 43.60 6.75
#